data_AF-A0A923CP44-F1
#
_entry.id   AF-A0A923CP44-F1
#
_cell.length_a   1.000
_cell.length_b   1.000
_cell.length_c   1.000
_cell.angle_alpha   90.00
_cell.angle_beta   90.00
_cell.angle_gamma   90.00
#
_symmetry.space_group_name_H-M   'P 1'
#
loop_
_entity.id
_entity.type
_entity.pdbx_description
1 polymer ?
#
loop_
_entity_poly.entity_id
_entity_poly.type
_entity_poly.pdbx_seq_one_letter_code
_entity_poly.pdbx_strand_id
1 'polypeptide(L)'
;ALEALAILKFAPQGASEPVYKLVAAAIANARVKADAANTFLDEQDLYVSRAFVDEGATLKRFQPRAQGRAFRILKRTSHITVVLATPDELVATGSSTGKKKASK
;
A
#
# COMPACT_ATOMS: atom_id res chain seq x y z
N ALA A 1 5.25 1.39 13.23
CA ALA A 1 5.09 0.41 12.12
C ALA A 1 4.90 -1.01 12.66
N LEU A 2 5.53 -1.36 13.78
CA LEU A 2 5.36 -2.68 14.41
C LEU A 2 3.92 -2.98 14.84
N GLU A 3 3.17 -1.97 15.28
CA GLU A 3 1.74 -2.11 15.56
C GLU A 3 0.97 -2.62 14.32
N ALA A 4 1.26 -2.08 13.14
CA ALA A 4 0.62 -2.53 11.90
C ALA A 4 0.94 -4.00 11.58
N LEU A 5 2.19 -4.45 11.82
CA LEU A 5 2.54 -5.87 11.65
C LEU A 5 1.79 -6.77 12.62
N ALA A 6 1.63 -6.35 13.88
CA ALA A 6 0.87 -7.11 14.87
C ALA A 6 -0.61 -7.24 14.47
N ILE A 7 -1.23 -6.14 14.03
CA ILE A 7 -2.62 -6.14 13.55
C ILE A 7 -2.77 -7.05 12.33
N LEU A 8 -1.90 -6.91 11.33
CA LEU A 8 -1.97 -7.69 10.09
C LEU A 8 -1.75 -9.18 10.33
N LYS A 9 -0.94 -9.57 11.32
CA LYS A 9 -0.68 -10.98 11.66
C LYS A 9 -1.93 -11.72 12.13
N PHE A 10 -2.85 -11.02 12.80
CA PHE A 10 -4.07 -11.62 13.35
C PHE A 10 -5.34 -11.18 12.62
N ALA A 11 -5.20 -10.42 11.53
CA ALA A 11 -6.35 -9.98 10.75
C ALA A 11 -6.98 -11.16 9.98
N PRO A 12 -8.31 -11.34 10.04
CA PRO A 12 -9.01 -12.49 9.43
C PRO A 12 -9.14 -12.39 7.90
N GLN A 13 -8.77 -11.26 7.31
CA GLN A 13 -8.93 -11.00 5.88
C GLN A 13 -7.85 -11.74 5.08
N GLY A 14 -8.21 -12.37 3.96
CA GLY A 14 -7.21 -13.03 3.09
C GLY A 14 -6.16 -12.08 2.49
N ALA A 15 -6.42 -10.78 2.49
CA ALA A 15 -5.46 -9.75 2.09
C ALA A 15 -4.39 -9.45 3.16
N SER A 16 -4.52 -10.00 4.37
CA SER A 16 -3.59 -9.72 5.47
C SER A 16 -2.18 -10.26 5.20
N GLU A 17 -2.07 -11.48 4.66
CA GLU A 17 -0.80 -12.12 4.35
C GLU A 17 0.05 -11.34 3.34
N PRO A 18 -0.46 -10.93 2.15
CA PRO A 18 0.34 -10.17 1.21
C PRO A 18 0.72 -8.79 1.75
N VAL A 19 -0.17 -8.11 2.48
CA VAL A 19 0.12 -6.79 3.05
C VAL A 19 1.16 -6.89 4.18
N TYR A 20 1.09 -7.93 5.01
CA TYR A 20 2.08 -8.20 6.06
C TYR A 20 3.48 -8.37 5.46
N LYS A 21 3.61 -9.18 4.41
CA LYS A 21 4.87 -9.39 3.68
C LYS A 21 5.40 -8.08 3.10
N LEU A 22 4.52 -7.25 2.54
CA LEU A 22 4.88 -5.97 1.96
C LEU A 22 5.39 -4.98 3.03
N VAL A 23 4.69 -4.84 4.16
CA VAL A 23 5.12 -3.96 5.25
C VAL A 23 6.45 -4.43 5.87
N ALA A 24 6.62 -5.74 6.06
CA ALA A 24 7.88 -6.28 6.55
C ALA A 24 9.05 -6.01 5.58
N ALA A 25 8.82 -6.19 4.27
CA ALA A 25 9.81 -5.85 3.25
C ALA A 25 10.10 -4.33 3.20
N ALA A 26 9.10 -3.48 3.41
CA ALA A 26 9.28 -2.04 3.43
C ALA A 26 10.15 -1.58 4.61
N ILE A 27 9.99 -2.17 5.80
CA ILE A 27 10.86 -1.91 6.96
C ILE A 27 12.30 -2.34 6.65
N ALA A 28 12.50 -3.54 6.11
CA ALA A 28 13.82 -4.03 5.72
C ALA A 28 14.49 -3.11 4.68
N ASN A 29 13.74 -2.65 3.67
CA ASN A 29 14.22 -1.70 2.67
C ASN A 29 14.56 -0.34 3.28
N ALA A 30 13.80 0.14 4.26
CA ALA A 30 14.09 1.38 4.96
C ALA A 30 15.41 1.28 5.74
N ARG A 31 15.64 0.16 6.42
CA ARG A 31 16.91 -0.12 7.11
C ARG A 31 18.10 -0.10 6.16
N VAL A 32 18.01 -0.83 5.03
CA VAL A 32 19.07 -0.86 4.01
C VAL A 32 19.36 0.55 3.46
N LYS A 33 18.33 1.39 3.27
CA LYS A 33 18.50 2.78 2.83
C LYS A 33 19.20 3.65 3.89
N ALA A 34 18.85 3.48 5.17
CA ALA A 34 19.46 4.21 6.27
C ALA A 34 20.95 3.84 6.45
N ASP A 35 21.26 2.55 6.35
CA ASP A 35 22.63 2.04 6.39
C ASP A 35 23.48 2.66 5.26
N ALA A 36 22.93 2.73 4.05
CA ALA A 36 23.61 3.36 2.90
C ALA A 36 23.79 4.89 3.07
N ALA A 37 22.88 5.55 3.76
CA ALA A 37 22.93 6.99 4.04
C ALA A 37 23.76 7.35 5.29
N ASN A 38 24.29 6.35 6.00
CA ASN A 38 24.98 6.51 7.31
C ASN A 38 24.11 7.25 8.35
N THR A 39 22.79 7.10 8.27
CA THR A 39 21.84 7.69 9.22
C THR A 39 21.34 6.61 10.16
N PHE A 40 21.29 6.91 11.46
CA PHE A 40 20.65 6.02 12.42
C PHE A 40 19.13 6.04 12.21
N LEU A 41 18.54 4.86 12.01
CA LEU A 41 17.10 4.68 11.85
C LEU A 41 16.61 3.66 12.87
N ASP A 42 15.71 4.07 13.76
CA ASP A 42 15.01 3.16 14.66
C ASP A 42 13.75 2.61 13.96
N GLU A 43 13.61 1.29 13.94
CA GLU A 43 12.46 0.58 13.37
C GLU A 43 11.14 0.93 14.09
N GLN A 44 11.22 1.34 15.37
CA GLN A 44 10.06 1.75 16.18
C GLN A 44 9.44 3.06 15.69
N ASP A 45 10.27 3.99 15.23
CA ASP A 45 9.85 5.34 14.86
C ASP A 45 9.19 5.40 13.48
N LEU A 46 9.36 4.38 12.63
CA LEU A 46 8.68 4.32 11.35
C LEU A 46 7.18 4.20 11.56
N TYR A 47 6.39 4.93 10.78
CA TYR A 47 4.96 4.69 10.65
C TYR A 47 4.54 4.67 9.19
N VAL A 48 3.34 4.15 8.95
CA VAL A 48 2.74 4.11 7.62
C VAL A 48 2.14 5.48 7.33
N SER A 49 2.78 6.26 6.46
CA SER A 49 2.30 7.58 6.05
C SER A 49 1.14 7.47 5.06
N ARG A 50 1.27 6.59 4.07
CA ARG A 50 0.24 6.35 3.04
C ARG A 50 0.17 4.88 2.70
N ALA A 51 -1.04 4.38 2.53
CA ALA A 51 -1.32 3.07 1.98
C ALA A 51 -2.52 3.18 1.04
N PHE A 52 -2.34 2.79 -0.22
CA PHE A 52 -3.40 2.81 -1.22
C PHE A 52 -3.30 1.61 -2.15
N VAL A 53 -4.43 1.30 -2.79
CA VAL A 53 -4.58 0.14 -3.68
C VAL A 53 -5.19 0.62 -4.98
N ASP A 54 -4.45 0.40 -6.06
CA ASP A 54 -4.86 0.77 -7.42
C ASP A 54 -5.28 -0.46 -8.24
N GLU A 55 -6.00 -0.21 -9.32
CA GLU A 55 -6.38 -1.25 -10.27
C GLU A 55 -5.17 -1.74 -11.06
N GLY A 56 -5.01 -3.06 -11.15
CA GLY A 56 -4.02 -3.73 -11.98
C GLY A 56 -4.62 -4.23 -13.30
N ALA A 57 -3.81 -4.95 -14.06
CA ALA A 57 -4.26 -5.52 -15.33
C ALA A 57 -5.44 -6.49 -15.13
N THR A 58 -6.53 -6.25 -15.85
CA THR A 58 -7.72 -7.11 -15.79
C THR A 58 -7.73 -8.11 -16.95
N LEU A 59 -7.69 -9.40 -16.62
CA LEU A 59 -7.75 -10.48 -17.60
C LEU A 59 -9.20 -10.83 -17.93
N LYS A 60 -9.48 -11.00 -19.23
CA LYS A 60 -10.81 -11.38 -19.73
C LYS A 60 -10.88 -12.91 -19.90
N ARG A 61 -11.92 -13.54 -19.36
CA ARG A 61 -12.26 -14.96 -19.55
C ARG A 61 -13.72 -15.10 -19.95
N PHE A 62 -14.07 -16.21 -20.61
CA PHE A 62 -15.45 -16.50 -20.98
C PHE A 62 -15.97 -17.67 -20.16
N GLN A 63 -17.23 -17.55 -19.74
CA GLN A 63 -17.96 -18.64 -19.09
C GLN A 63 -19.15 -19.03 -19.97
N PRO A 64 -19.26 -20.32 -20.37
CA PRO A 64 -20.41 -20.78 -21.14
C PRO A 64 -21.69 -20.68 -20.31
N ARG A 65 -22.79 -20.32 -20.96
CA ARG A 65 -24.13 -20.20 -20.37
C ARG A 65 -25.18 -20.83 -21.29
N ALA A 66 -26.39 -20.98 -20.76
CA ALA A 66 -27.52 -21.54 -21.48
C ALA A 66 -27.82 -20.81 -22.80
N GLN A 67 -28.45 -21.52 -23.74
CA GLN A 67 -28.86 -21.00 -25.06
C GLN A 67 -27.71 -20.50 -25.93
N GLY A 68 -26.54 -21.15 -25.89
CA GLY A 68 -25.39 -20.80 -26.73
C GLY A 68 -24.76 -19.43 -26.41
N ARG A 69 -25.02 -18.89 -25.21
CA ARG A 69 -24.50 -17.57 -24.77
C ARG A 69 -23.18 -17.73 -24.03
N ALA A 70 -22.32 -16.73 -24.12
CA ALA A 70 -21.08 -16.65 -23.33
C ALA A 70 -21.03 -15.33 -22.56
N PHE A 71 -20.82 -15.40 -21.25
CA PHE A 71 -20.63 -14.21 -20.41
C PHE A 71 -19.15 -13.99 -20.13
N ARG A 72 -18.77 -12.72 -19.96
CA ARG A 72 -17.39 -12.35 -19.66
C ARG A 72 -17.17 -12.35 -18.14
N ILE A 73 -16.19 -13.11 -17.69
CA ILE A 73 -15.61 -12.98 -16.34
C ILE A 73 -14.36 -12.11 -16.44
N LEU A 74 -14.29 -11.09 -15.59
CA LEU A 74 -13.10 -10.26 -15.42
C LEU A 74 -12.32 -10.74 -14.20
N LYS A 75 -11.10 -11.24 -14.42
CA LYS A 75 -10.15 -11.56 -13.34
C LYS A 75 -9.34 -10.29 -13.08
N ARG A 76 -9.79 -9.52 -12.09
CA ARG A 76 -9.17 -8.25 -11.69
C ARG A 76 -7.94 -8.52 -10.81
N THR A 77 -6.91 -7.72 -11.00
CA THR A 77 -5.72 -7.68 -10.13
C THR A 77 -5.59 -6.28 -9.55
N SER A 78 -4.74 -6.12 -8.54
CA SER A 78 -4.49 -4.82 -7.91
C SER A 78 -3.00 -4.62 -7.64
N HIS A 79 -2.61 -3.36 -7.51
CA HIS A 79 -1.29 -2.96 -7.04
C HIS A 79 -1.43 -2.33 -5.66
N ILE A 80 -0.61 -2.77 -4.70
CA ILE A 80 -0.62 -2.26 -3.33
C ILE A 80 0.64 -1.42 -3.15
N THR A 81 0.46 -0.17 -2.75
CA THR A 81 1.58 0.75 -2.47
C THR A 81 1.54 1.17 -1.02
N VAL A 82 2.66 0.99 -0.31
CA VAL A 82 2.83 1.42 1.09
C VAL A 82 4.03 2.35 1.18
N VAL A 83 3.82 3.49 1.82
CA VAL A 83 4.85 4.50 2.08
C VAL A 83 5.08 4.57 3.58
N LEU A 84 6.32 4.27 3.98
CA LEU A 84 6.79 4.46 5.35
C LEU A 84 7.53 5.79 5.44
N ALA A 85 7.37 6.48 6.55
CA ALA A 85 8.07 7.73 6.82
C ALA A 85 8.46 7.80 8.30
N THR A 86 9.44 8.65 8.59
CA THR A 86 9.83 9.02 9.95
C THR A 86 9.02 10.25 10.41
N PRO A 87 8.90 10.51 11.72
CA PRO A 87 8.05 11.58 12.24
C PRO A 87 8.48 12.96 11.74
N ASP A 88 9.78 13.14 11.52
CA ASP A 88 10.38 14.40 11.06
C ASP A 88 9.96 14.79 9.63
N GLU A 89 9.65 13.83 8.76
CA GLU A 89 9.31 14.10 7.35
C GLU A 89 7.84 14.54 7.12
N LEU A 90 6.93 14.31 8.07
CA LEU A 90 5.53 14.76 7.95
C LEU A 90 5.40 16.28 7.93
N VAL A 91 6.31 16.97 8.62
CA VAL A 91 6.29 18.43 8.74
C VAL A 91 6.50 19.09 7.37
N ALA A 92 7.26 18.47 6.46
CA ALA A 92 7.52 18.99 5.13
C ALA A 92 6.34 18.83 4.16
N THR A 93 5.58 17.74 4.26
CA THR A 93 4.52 17.39 3.30
C THR A 93 3.15 17.99 3.61
N GLY A 94 2.92 18.50 4.82
CA GLY A 94 1.68 19.15 5.24
C GLY A 94 1.40 20.54 4.64
N SER A 95 2.35 21.13 3.90
CA SER A 95 2.25 22.52 3.40
C SER A 95 1.59 22.68 2.02
N SER A 96 1.27 21.60 1.30
CA SER A 96 0.85 21.66 -0.11
C SER A 96 -0.65 21.41 -0.37
N THR A 97 -1.54 21.64 0.60
CA THR A 97 -2.99 21.65 0.32
C THR A 97 -3.39 23.06 -0.10
N GLY A 98 -3.28 23.34 -1.40
CA GLY A 98 -3.58 24.64 -2.00
C GLY A 98 -5.02 25.10 -1.76
N LYS A 99 -5.16 26.36 -1.35
CA LYS A 99 -6.42 27.13 -1.41
C LYS A 99 -7.04 26.97 -2.80
N LYS A 100 -8.11 26.19 -2.94
CA LYS A 100 -9.03 26.37 -4.08
C LYS A 100 -9.71 27.73 -3.89
N LYS A 101 -9.17 28.76 -4.55
CA LYS A 101 -9.89 30.02 -4.77
C LYS A 101 -11.19 29.68 -5.49
N ALA A 102 -12.31 29.91 -4.81
CA ALA A 102 -13.59 30.07 -5.48
C ALA A 102 -13.47 31.28 -6.41
N SER A 103 -13.57 31.05 -7.72
CA SER A 103 -13.80 32.11 -8.70
C SER A 103 -15.30 32.15 -9.03
N LYS A 104 -15.78 33.38 -8.96
CA LYS A 104 -17.09 33.95 -9.26
C LYS A 104 -17.80 33.37 -10.49
#